data_AF-A0A932DW80-F1
#
_entry.id   AF-A0A932DW80-F1
#
_cell.length_a   1.000
_cell.length_b   1.000
_cell.length_c   1.000
_cell.angle_alpha   90.00
_cell.angle_beta   90.00
_cell.angle_gamma   90.00
#
_symmetry.space_group_name_H-M   'P 1'
#
loop_
_entity.id
_entity.type
_entity.pdbx_description
1 polymer ?
#
loop_
_entity_poly.entity_id
_entity_poly.type
_entity_poly.pdbx_seq_one_letter_code
_entity_poly.pdbx_strand_id
1 'polypeptide(L)'
;METPKDPKYFDNVTNVLLMSNMFALKAMTDEALALGFHARIANDRFQGEAREVASDILEDLGRSPRNTALIYGGESTVTLNRQGKGGRNAELALAALRSIGKGELIVSVASDGRDNGDYAGAIADPETRQKAMAFKLDPNAYLAWHDSVKFFEQTGDYLMTGYTGSNVSDLVIAIKE
;
A
#
# COMPACT_ATOMS: atom_id res chain seq x y z
N MET A 1 -1.36 33.94 -19.23
CA MET A 1 -0.69 34.25 -17.95
C MET A 1 0.50 33.31 -17.87
N GLU A 2 1.72 33.83 -17.75
CA GLU A 2 2.95 33.03 -17.71
C GLU A 2 3.41 32.84 -16.26
N THR A 3 4.02 31.70 -15.92
CA THR A 3 4.57 31.46 -14.59
C THR A 3 5.89 32.22 -14.38
N PRO A 4 6.18 32.72 -13.15
CA PRO A 4 7.44 33.41 -12.88
C PRO A 4 8.63 32.42 -13.00
N LYS A 5 9.63 32.77 -13.81
CA LYS A 5 10.85 31.97 -14.03
C LYS A 5 12.14 32.67 -13.60
N ASP A 6 12.09 33.99 -13.42
CA ASP A 6 13.27 34.79 -13.04
C ASP A 6 13.54 34.62 -11.52
N PRO A 7 14.75 34.17 -11.11
CA PRO A 7 15.11 33.96 -9.72
C PRO A 7 14.85 35.15 -8.80
N LYS A 8 14.95 36.39 -9.31
CA LYS A 8 14.73 37.61 -8.52
C LYS A 8 13.36 37.67 -7.84
N TYR A 9 12.36 36.98 -8.40
CA TYR A 9 11.02 36.92 -7.82
C TYR A 9 10.94 36.01 -6.59
N PHE A 10 11.98 35.22 -6.32
CA PHE A 10 12.05 34.26 -5.22
C PHE A 10 13.06 34.65 -4.13
N ASP A 11 13.74 35.81 -4.25
CA ASP A 11 14.79 36.25 -3.31
C ASP A 11 14.30 36.38 -1.85
N ASN A 12 13.00 36.62 -1.65
CA ASN A 12 12.37 36.71 -0.33
C ASN A 12 11.42 35.52 -0.03
N VAL A 13 11.54 34.42 -0.77
CA VAL A 13 10.69 33.23 -0.64
C VAL A 13 11.47 32.12 0.04
N THR A 14 10.92 31.58 1.13
CA THR A 14 11.40 30.35 1.77
C THR A 14 10.32 29.29 1.69
N ASN A 15 10.64 28.14 1.10
CA ASN A 15 9.74 26.99 1.05
C ASN A 15 10.15 26.00 2.14
N VAL A 16 9.22 25.65 3.03
CA VAL A 16 9.44 24.66 4.09
C VAL A 16 8.48 23.51 3.89
N LEU A 17 9.02 22.29 3.76
CA LEU A 17 8.22 21.08 3.69
C LEU A 17 7.79 20.67 5.11
N LEU A 18 6.56 21.00 5.48
CA LEU A 18 6.01 20.68 6.81
C LEU A 18 5.59 19.22 6.96
N MET A 19 5.21 18.58 5.85
CA MET A 19 4.70 17.22 5.87
C MET A 19 4.99 16.51 4.55
N SER A 20 5.36 15.24 4.65
CA SER A 20 5.53 14.32 3.52
C SER A 20 5.32 12.89 3.99
N ASN A 21 5.18 11.96 3.05
CA ASN A 21 5.13 10.52 3.35
C ASN A 21 6.33 10.08 4.19
N MET A 22 7.45 10.79 4.06
CA MET A 22 8.70 10.46 4.73
C MET A 22 8.63 10.52 6.26
N PHE A 23 7.69 11.29 6.82
CA PHE A 23 7.43 11.27 8.26
C PHE A 23 6.75 9.97 8.68
N ALA A 24 5.74 9.52 7.92
CA ALA A 24 5.02 8.28 8.20
C ALA A 24 5.92 7.06 8.03
N LEU A 25 6.70 6.97 6.95
CA LEU A 25 7.58 5.83 6.70
C LEU A 25 8.69 5.70 7.76
N LYS A 26 9.20 6.81 8.29
CA LYS A 26 10.15 6.79 9.42
C LYS A 26 9.49 6.26 10.68
N ALA A 27 8.30 6.77 11.02
CA ALA A 27 7.55 6.28 12.18
C ALA A 27 7.23 4.77 12.08
N MET A 28 6.84 4.29 10.89
CA MET A 28 6.66 2.85 10.64
C MET A 28 7.96 2.06 10.84
N THR A 29 9.10 2.61 10.43
CA THR A 29 10.41 1.95 10.57
C THR A 29 10.82 1.88 12.03
N ASP A 30 10.69 2.99 12.76
CA ASP A 30 11.05 3.06 14.18
C ASP A 30 10.21 2.08 15.01
N GLU A 31 8.90 1.99 14.73
CA GLU A 31 8.01 1.03 15.39
C GLU A 31 8.39 -0.42 15.06
N ALA A 32 8.65 -0.74 13.79
CA ALA A 32 9.06 -2.08 13.39
C ALA A 32 10.39 -2.51 14.04
N LEU A 33 11.36 -1.59 14.17
CA LEU A 33 12.60 -1.82 14.90
C LEU A 33 12.34 -2.06 16.40
N ALA A 34 11.45 -1.29 17.01
CA ALA A 34 11.07 -1.46 18.42
C ALA A 34 10.39 -2.81 18.70
N LEU A 35 9.65 -3.34 17.72
CA LEU A 35 9.04 -4.66 17.75
C LEU A 35 10.03 -5.81 17.44
N GLY A 36 11.29 -5.50 17.11
CA GLY A 36 12.36 -6.47 16.94
C GLY A 36 12.63 -6.93 15.50
N PHE A 37 11.96 -6.34 14.50
CA PHE A 37 12.23 -6.63 13.09
C PHE A 37 13.50 -5.93 12.58
N HIS A 38 14.16 -6.51 11.59
CA HIS A 38 15.09 -5.79 10.74
C HIS A 38 14.30 -4.94 9.75
N ALA A 39 14.13 -3.65 10.05
CA ALA A 39 13.28 -2.75 9.27
C ALA A 39 14.08 -1.75 8.42
N ARG A 40 13.59 -1.48 7.20
CA ARG A 40 14.12 -0.40 6.35
C ARG A 40 13.03 0.17 5.44
N ILE A 41 13.19 1.43 5.06
CA ILE A 41 12.46 2.03 3.94
C ILE A 41 13.07 1.48 2.65
N ALA A 42 12.29 0.72 1.89
CA ALA A 42 12.72 0.10 0.65
C ALA A 42 12.48 1.00 -0.58
N ASN A 43 11.38 1.76 -0.60
CA ASN A 43 11.10 2.75 -1.63
C ASN A 43 10.18 3.84 -1.06
N ASP A 44 10.52 5.12 -1.20
CA ASP A 44 9.73 6.26 -0.70
C ASP A 44 8.90 6.95 -1.80
N ARG A 45 8.91 6.43 -3.03
CA ARG A 45 8.31 7.06 -4.21
C ARG A 45 7.81 6.07 -5.25
N PHE A 46 7.34 4.89 -4.84
CA PHE A 46 6.84 3.92 -5.81
C PHE A 46 5.70 4.51 -6.64
N GLN A 47 5.62 4.11 -7.91
CA GLN A 47 4.57 4.49 -8.85
C GLN A 47 4.32 3.33 -9.81
N GLY A 48 3.18 3.34 -10.49
CA GLY A 48 2.81 2.33 -11.47
C GLY A 48 1.53 1.59 -11.09
N GLU A 49 1.19 0.56 -11.87
CA GLU A 49 -0.02 -0.22 -11.62
C GLU A 49 0.09 -1.00 -10.32
N ALA A 50 -0.96 -0.94 -9.49
CA ALA A 50 -1.00 -1.55 -8.15
C ALA A 50 -0.58 -3.03 -8.14
N ARG A 51 -0.90 -3.75 -9.22
CA ARG A 51 -0.58 -5.17 -9.41
C ARG A 51 0.92 -5.42 -9.66
N GLU A 52 1.56 -4.50 -10.36
CA GLU A 52 3.00 -4.55 -10.65
C GLU A 52 3.78 -4.16 -9.39
N VAL A 53 3.35 -3.09 -8.70
CA VAL A 53 3.91 -2.69 -7.41
C VAL A 53 3.83 -3.84 -6.39
N ALA A 54 2.71 -4.56 -6.32
CA ALA A 54 2.59 -5.74 -5.46
C ALA A 54 3.60 -6.84 -5.80
N SER A 55 3.85 -7.07 -7.10
CA SER A 55 4.83 -8.06 -7.57
C SER A 55 6.24 -7.68 -7.16
N ASP A 56 6.63 -6.41 -7.36
CA ASP A 56 7.96 -5.90 -7.00
C ASP A 56 8.22 -6.00 -5.50
N ILE A 57 7.22 -5.65 -4.68
CA ILE A 57 7.31 -5.73 -3.21
C ILE A 57 7.49 -7.19 -2.76
N LEU A 58 6.71 -8.12 -3.31
CA LEU A 58 6.84 -9.53 -2.94
C LEU A 58 8.14 -10.18 -3.44
N GLU A 59 8.69 -9.71 -4.55
CA GLU A 59 10.01 -10.15 -5.01
C GLU A 59 11.12 -9.71 -4.04
N ASP A 60 11.08 -8.45 -3.57
CA ASP A 60 12.03 -7.92 -2.58
C ASP A 60 11.87 -8.64 -1.21
N LEU A 61 10.63 -8.85 -0.77
CA LEU A 61 10.33 -9.59 0.46
C LEU A 61 10.78 -11.06 0.38
N GLY A 62 10.53 -11.72 -0.76
CA GLY A 62 10.92 -13.10 -0.99
C GLY A 62 12.43 -13.33 -0.91
N ARG A 63 13.23 -12.35 -1.34
CA ARG A 63 14.70 -12.34 -1.24
C ARG A 63 15.23 -11.96 0.14
N SER A 64 14.40 -11.34 0.96
CA SER A 64 14.78 -10.89 2.30
C SER A 64 14.86 -12.05 3.29
N PRO A 65 15.74 -11.96 4.32
CA PRO A 65 15.78 -12.95 5.38
C PRO A 65 14.50 -12.90 6.24
N ARG A 66 14.29 -13.93 7.06
CA ARG A 66 13.28 -13.93 8.11
C ARG A 66 13.50 -12.76 9.09
N ASN A 67 12.47 -12.41 9.84
CA ASN A 67 12.44 -11.28 10.76
C ASN A 67 12.72 -9.92 10.08
N THR A 68 12.16 -9.70 8.89
CA THR A 68 12.36 -8.47 8.09
C THR A 68 11.04 -7.71 7.92
N ALA A 69 11.10 -6.37 8.01
CA ALA A 69 10.01 -5.47 7.66
C ALA A 69 10.46 -4.47 6.57
N LEU A 70 9.87 -4.55 5.40
CA LEU A 70 10.12 -3.64 4.29
C LEU A 70 8.99 -2.61 4.21
N ILE A 71 9.37 -1.34 4.18
CA ILE A 71 8.44 -0.21 4.24
C ILE A 71 8.50 0.57 2.93
N TYR A 72 7.34 0.83 2.34
CA TYR A 72 7.20 1.51 1.07
C TYR A 72 6.21 2.66 1.20
N GLY A 73 6.47 3.75 0.47
CA GLY A 73 5.52 4.84 0.27
C GLY A 73 5.54 5.32 -1.16
N GLY A 74 4.42 5.86 -1.61
CA GLY A 74 4.26 6.25 -3.01
C GLY A 74 2.81 6.18 -3.44
N GLU A 75 2.60 6.21 -4.74
CA GLU A 75 1.26 6.36 -5.30
C GLU A 75 1.05 5.42 -6.48
N SER A 76 0.22 4.40 -6.28
CA SER A 76 -0.12 3.45 -7.34
C SER A 76 -1.35 3.88 -8.13
N THR A 77 -1.54 3.28 -9.31
CA THR A 77 -2.74 3.45 -10.13
C THR A 77 -3.43 2.12 -10.40
N VAL A 78 -4.70 2.21 -10.80
CA VAL A 78 -5.44 1.09 -11.36
C VAL A 78 -6.04 1.55 -12.68
N THR A 79 -5.62 0.91 -13.77
CA THR A 79 -6.23 1.13 -15.07
C THR A 79 -7.53 0.33 -15.18
N LEU A 80 -8.67 1.03 -15.06
CA LEU A 80 -9.99 0.42 -15.08
C LEU A 80 -10.46 0.06 -16.49
N ASN A 81 -10.86 -1.20 -16.68
CA ASN A 81 -11.57 -1.67 -17.88
C ASN A 81 -12.98 -2.24 -17.58
N ARG A 82 -13.38 -2.23 -16.31
CA ARG A 82 -14.68 -2.66 -15.78
C ARG A 82 -15.11 -1.70 -14.66
N GLN A 83 -16.36 -1.78 -14.25
CA GLN A 83 -16.95 -0.95 -13.18
C GLN A 83 -17.08 -1.76 -11.87
N GLY A 84 -15.96 -2.27 -11.37
CA GLY A 84 -15.91 -2.90 -10.05
C GLY A 84 -15.84 -1.88 -8.91
N LYS A 85 -15.96 -2.36 -7.68
CA LYS A 85 -15.75 -1.60 -6.44
C LYS A 85 -14.41 -1.97 -5.84
N GLY A 86 -13.48 -1.02 -5.86
CA GLY A 86 -12.10 -1.23 -5.42
C GLY A 86 -11.36 0.09 -5.23
N GLY A 87 -10.14 -0.04 -4.76
CA GLY A 87 -9.16 1.04 -4.66
C GLY A 87 -7.76 0.48 -4.90
N ARG A 88 -6.79 1.37 -5.08
CA ARG A 88 -5.42 0.99 -5.47
C ARG A 88 -4.70 0.22 -4.36
N ASN A 89 -4.97 0.53 -3.09
CA ASN A 89 -4.36 -0.15 -1.95
C ASN A 89 -4.96 -1.56 -1.78
N ALA A 90 -6.29 -1.67 -1.87
CA ALA A 90 -6.97 -2.96 -1.90
C ALA A 90 -6.56 -3.80 -3.13
N GLU A 91 -6.42 -3.19 -4.31
CA GLU A 91 -5.98 -3.92 -5.51
C GLU A 91 -4.54 -4.42 -5.39
N LEU A 92 -3.63 -3.65 -4.78
CA LEU A 92 -2.27 -4.07 -4.46
C LEU A 92 -2.27 -5.27 -3.50
N ALA A 93 -2.99 -5.19 -2.38
CA ALA A 93 -3.09 -6.29 -1.42
C ALA A 93 -3.69 -7.56 -2.06
N LEU A 94 -4.74 -7.43 -2.88
CA LEU A 94 -5.35 -8.56 -3.58
C LEU A 94 -4.38 -9.19 -4.59
N ALA A 95 -3.62 -8.37 -5.32
CA ALA A 95 -2.60 -8.84 -6.25
C ALA A 95 -1.48 -9.61 -5.53
N ALA A 96 -1.11 -9.19 -4.33
CA ALA A 96 -0.10 -9.85 -3.52
C ALA A 96 -0.48 -11.30 -3.15
N LEU A 97 -1.77 -11.63 -3.01
CA LEU A 97 -2.22 -13.00 -2.73
C LEU A 97 -1.78 -14.02 -3.78
N ARG A 98 -1.38 -13.59 -4.98
CA ARG A 98 -0.86 -14.49 -6.03
C ARG A 98 0.48 -15.12 -5.68
N SER A 99 1.33 -14.39 -4.95
CA SER A 99 2.73 -14.79 -4.73
C SER A 99 3.12 -14.81 -3.26
N ILE A 100 2.24 -14.39 -2.33
CA ILE A 100 2.57 -14.33 -0.91
C ILE A 100 2.97 -15.70 -0.36
N GLY A 101 4.13 -15.75 0.30
CA GLY A 101 4.73 -16.93 0.87
C GLY A 101 4.24 -17.25 2.28
N LYS A 102 4.75 -18.34 2.87
CA LYS A 102 4.45 -18.70 4.26
C LYS A 102 5.22 -17.77 5.20
N GLY A 103 4.55 -17.25 6.23
CA GLY A 103 5.15 -16.30 7.17
C GLY A 103 5.38 -14.91 6.55
N GLU A 104 4.74 -14.63 5.42
CA GLU A 104 4.77 -13.33 4.77
C GLU A 104 3.41 -12.65 4.91
N LEU A 105 3.41 -11.34 5.10
CA LEU A 105 2.23 -10.51 5.20
C LEU A 105 2.50 -9.18 4.49
N ILE A 106 1.48 -8.61 3.86
CA ILE A 106 1.53 -7.25 3.32
C ILE A 106 0.29 -6.48 3.79
N VAL A 107 0.51 -5.22 4.13
CA VAL A 107 -0.54 -4.25 4.41
C VAL A 107 -0.34 -3.07 3.48
N SER A 108 -1.39 -2.67 2.78
CA SER A 108 -1.41 -1.49 1.91
C SER A 108 -2.53 -0.57 2.35
N VAL A 109 -2.23 0.71 2.59
CA VAL A 109 -3.17 1.66 3.19
C VAL A 109 -3.00 3.09 2.64
N ALA A 110 -4.12 3.72 2.30
CA ALA A 110 -4.20 5.15 2.02
C ALA A 110 -4.08 5.94 3.33
N SER A 111 -3.13 6.86 3.40
CA SER A 111 -2.86 7.63 4.63
C SER A 111 -4.02 8.52 5.08
N ASP A 112 -4.90 8.93 4.18
CA ASP A 112 -6.13 9.69 4.49
C ASP A 112 -7.31 8.80 4.92
N GLY A 113 -7.11 7.49 4.90
CA GLY A 113 -8.11 6.49 5.24
C GLY A 113 -9.13 6.22 4.14
N ARG A 114 -8.90 6.68 2.90
CA ARG A 114 -9.84 6.56 1.78
C ARG A 114 -9.18 6.04 0.50
N ASP A 115 -9.32 4.74 0.27
CA ASP A 115 -8.94 4.04 -0.94
C ASP A 115 -10.15 3.89 -1.88
N ASN A 116 -10.61 5.01 -2.45
CA ASN A 116 -11.83 5.10 -3.28
C ASN A 116 -13.12 4.64 -2.57
N GLY A 117 -13.24 4.93 -1.28
CA GLY A 117 -14.42 4.64 -0.45
C GLY A 117 -14.15 4.96 1.01
N ASP A 118 -14.90 4.32 1.90
CA ASP A 118 -14.72 4.43 3.35
C ASP A 118 -13.63 3.49 3.92
N TYR A 119 -13.02 2.67 3.04
CA TYR A 119 -11.95 1.73 3.36
C TYR A 119 -10.61 2.42 3.14
N ALA A 120 -9.63 2.11 3.98
CA ALA A 120 -8.29 2.63 3.84
C ALA A 120 -7.40 1.73 2.97
N GLY A 121 -7.73 0.45 2.85
CA GLY A 121 -6.92 -0.54 2.13
C GLY A 121 -7.19 -1.94 2.65
N ALA A 122 -6.18 -2.81 2.66
CA ALA A 122 -6.35 -4.20 3.10
C ALA A 122 -5.05 -4.85 3.59
N ILE A 123 -5.21 -5.94 4.32
CA ILE A 123 -4.17 -6.89 4.69
C ILE A 123 -4.27 -8.10 3.77
N ALA A 124 -3.13 -8.64 3.35
CA ALA A 124 -3.06 -9.90 2.62
C ALA A 124 -1.95 -10.78 3.18
N ASP A 125 -2.29 -12.03 3.49
CA ASP A 125 -1.40 -13.04 4.04
C ASP A 125 -1.89 -14.47 3.68
N PRO A 126 -1.20 -15.53 4.14
CA PRO A 126 -1.66 -16.91 3.97
C PRO A 126 -3.04 -17.23 4.60
N GLU A 127 -3.47 -16.51 5.63
CA GLU A 127 -4.80 -16.70 6.24
C GLU A 127 -5.89 -16.15 5.33
N THR A 128 -5.70 -14.96 4.75
CA THR A 128 -6.58 -14.41 3.70
C THR A 128 -6.72 -15.40 2.55
N ARG A 129 -5.62 -16.02 2.10
CA ARG A 129 -5.66 -17.04 1.04
C ARG A 129 -6.49 -18.27 1.46
N GLN A 130 -6.37 -18.72 2.71
CA GLN A 130 -7.18 -19.83 3.22
C GLN A 130 -8.66 -19.48 3.29
N LYS A 131 -9.02 -18.27 3.76
CA LYS A 131 -10.41 -17.77 3.76
C LYS A 131 -10.99 -17.74 2.35
N ALA A 132 -10.22 -17.23 1.39
CA ALA A 132 -10.63 -17.20 -0.01
C ALA A 132 -10.94 -18.61 -0.56
N MET A 133 -10.10 -19.60 -0.25
CA MET A 133 -10.37 -20.99 -0.63
C MET A 133 -11.63 -21.55 0.03
N ALA A 134 -11.82 -21.32 1.33
CA ALA A 134 -12.99 -21.78 2.08
C ALA A 134 -14.30 -21.18 1.52
N PHE A 135 -14.28 -19.91 1.11
CA PHE A 135 -15.41 -19.21 0.51
C PHE A 135 -15.50 -19.36 -1.02
N LYS A 136 -14.61 -20.16 -1.63
CA LYS A 136 -14.55 -20.38 -3.10
C LYS A 136 -14.40 -19.07 -3.90
N LEU A 137 -13.64 -18.11 -3.36
CA LEU A 137 -13.30 -16.86 -4.02
C LEU A 137 -12.05 -17.08 -4.89
N ASP A 138 -12.07 -16.57 -6.12
CA ASP A 138 -10.90 -16.54 -7.00
C ASP A 138 -10.31 -15.13 -7.03
N PRO A 139 -9.16 -14.89 -6.37
CA PRO A 139 -8.49 -13.58 -6.38
C PRO A 139 -8.28 -13.02 -7.78
N ASN A 140 -7.97 -13.87 -8.78
CA ASN A 140 -7.72 -13.41 -10.14
C ASN A 140 -8.99 -12.91 -10.81
N ALA A 141 -10.13 -13.54 -10.53
CA ALA A 141 -11.43 -13.05 -10.99
C ALA A 141 -11.75 -11.67 -10.39
N TYR A 142 -11.56 -11.50 -9.08
CA TYR A 142 -11.81 -10.21 -8.43
C TYR A 142 -10.86 -9.10 -8.94
N LEU A 143 -9.60 -9.41 -9.22
CA LEU A 143 -8.68 -8.48 -9.89
C LEU A 143 -9.15 -8.13 -11.31
N ALA A 144 -9.56 -9.12 -12.10
CA ALA A 144 -10.03 -8.90 -13.46
C ALA A 144 -11.30 -8.03 -13.52
N TRP A 145 -12.10 -8.02 -12.46
CA TRP A 145 -13.31 -7.22 -12.33
C TRP A 145 -13.11 -5.89 -11.58
N HIS A 146 -11.91 -5.61 -11.05
CA HIS A 146 -11.63 -4.48 -10.16
C HIS A 146 -12.56 -4.43 -8.93
N ASP A 147 -12.90 -5.60 -8.39
CA ASP A 147 -13.84 -5.78 -7.28
C ASP A 147 -13.12 -6.10 -5.94
N SER A 148 -11.93 -5.52 -5.73
CA SER A 148 -11.07 -5.84 -4.58
C SER A 148 -11.74 -5.60 -3.23
N VAL A 149 -12.58 -4.57 -3.10
CA VAL A 149 -13.33 -4.31 -1.85
C VAL A 149 -14.28 -5.46 -1.54
N LYS A 150 -15.02 -5.97 -2.54
CA LYS A 150 -15.96 -7.09 -2.32
C LYS A 150 -15.24 -8.37 -1.93
N PHE A 151 -14.03 -8.59 -2.43
CA PHE A 151 -13.21 -9.73 -2.02
C PHE A 151 -12.90 -9.64 -0.52
N PHE A 152 -12.35 -8.49 -0.08
CA PHE A 152 -11.94 -8.32 1.31
C PHE A 152 -13.12 -8.18 2.26
N GLU A 153 -14.27 -7.65 1.84
CA GLU A 153 -15.52 -7.68 2.61
C GLU A 153 -15.92 -9.12 2.98
N GLN A 154 -15.68 -10.09 2.09
CA GLN A 154 -15.99 -11.50 2.33
C GLN A 154 -14.95 -12.20 3.20
N THR A 155 -13.66 -11.86 3.06
CA THR A 155 -12.59 -12.45 3.89
C THR A 155 -12.45 -11.76 5.26
N GLY A 156 -12.96 -10.54 5.39
CA GLY A 156 -12.84 -9.71 6.58
C GLY A 156 -11.47 -9.05 6.75
N ASP A 157 -10.65 -8.96 5.69
CA ASP A 157 -9.26 -8.45 5.76
C ASP A 157 -9.12 -7.03 5.18
N TYR A 158 -10.23 -6.29 5.08
CA TYR A 158 -10.20 -4.86 4.73
C TYR A 158 -9.82 -4.01 5.95
N LEU A 159 -9.24 -2.84 5.69
CA LEU A 159 -8.87 -1.89 6.73
C LEU A 159 -9.83 -0.71 6.78
N MET A 160 -10.38 -0.45 7.96
CA MET A 160 -11.19 0.73 8.26
C MET A 160 -10.48 1.58 9.30
N THR A 161 -9.80 2.64 8.87
CA THR A 161 -9.21 3.62 9.78
C THR A 161 -10.18 4.77 10.07
N GLY A 162 -11.20 4.95 9.22
CA GLY A 162 -11.93 6.21 9.11
C GLY A 162 -11.05 7.31 8.50
N TYR A 163 -11.63 8.50 8.31
CA TYR A 163 -10.88 9.66 7.80
C TYR A 163 -9.85 10.12 8.83
N THR A 164 -8.58 10.17 8.44
CA THR A 164 -7.46 10.48 9.35
C THR A 164 -7.12 11.97 9.42
N GLY A 165 -7.65 12.79 8.52
CA GLY A 165 -7.41 14.24 8.50
C GLY A 165 -6.16 14.71 7.75
N SER A 166 -5.36 13.80 7.18
CA SER A 166 -4.16 14.15 6.40
C SER A 166 -3.94 13.16 5.25
N ASN A 167 -3.32 13.61 4.16
CA ASN A 167 -2.91 12.75 3.05
C ASN A 167 -1.41 12.95 2.78
N VAL A 168 -0.65 11.88 3.02
CA VAL A 168 0.78 11.77 2.75
C VAL A 168 1.07 10.50 1.92
N SER A 169 0.27 10.25 0.88
CA SER A 169 0.44 9.13 -0.07
C SER A 169 -0.06 7.77 0.45
N ASP A 170 0.13 6.71 -0.34
CA ASP A 170 -0.10 5.33 0.12
C ASP A 170 1.10 4.86 0.94
N LEU A 171 0.83 4.02 1.94
CA LEU A 171 1.82 3.43 2.83
C LEU A 171 1.67 1.90 2.74
N VAL A 172 2.79 1.21 2.56
CA VAL A 172 2.82 -0.25 2.49
C VAL A 172 3.88 -0.78 3.46
N ILE A 173 3.53 -1.81 4.22
CA ILE A 173 4.48 -2.61 5.00
C ILE A 173 4.38 -4.07 4.58
N ALA A 174 5.53 -4.68 4.30
CA ALA A 174 5.65 -6.08 3.94
C ALA A 174 6.57 -6.76 4.96
N ILE A 175 6.07 -7.80 5.62
CA ILE A 175 6.74 -8.48 6.74
C ILE A 175 7.03 -9.92 6.35
N LYS A 176 8.21 -10.40 6.74
CA LYS A 176 8.59 -11.80 6.68
C LYS A 176 9.08 -12.25 8.05
N GLU A 177 8.32 -13.13 8.69
CA GLU A 177 8.61 -13.70 10.02
C GLU A 177 9.68 -14.81 9.98
#